data_AF-A0A133ZYV7-F1
#
_entry.id   AF-A0A133ZYV7-F1
#
_cell.length_a   1.000
_cell.length_b   1.000
_cell.length_c   1.000
_cell.angle_alpha   90.00
_cell.angle_beta   90.00
_cell.angle_gamma   90.00
#
_symmetry.space_group_name_H-M   'P 1'
#
loop_
_entity.id
_entity.type
_entity.pdbx_description
1 polymer ?
#
loop_
_entity_poly.entity_id
_entity_poly.type
_entity_poly.pdbx_seq_one_letter_code
_entity_poly.pdbx_strand_id
1 'polypeptide(L)'
;MIRIGFVSSIGNGGVSVTYPDTGKTTTELPVLAFAGIKQTFEKDDAVVVVHMSNDNSMAVVLGKFYAGDDPNATINVSDGAMSFTDSTGSITLAEIIAK
;
A
#
# COMPACT_ATOMS: atom_id res chain seq x y z
N MET A 1 -9.53 15.60 2.28
CA MET A 1 -9.04 15.37 3.66
C MET A 1 -8.12 14.16 3.66
N ILE A 2 -7.03 14.13 4.43
CA ILE A 2 -6.12 12.97 4.51
C ILE A 2 -6.17 12.39 5.92
N ARG A 3 -6.25 11.07 6.04
CA ARG A 3 -6.29 10.35 7.33
C ARG A 3 -5.37 9.14 7.30
N ILE A 4 -4.91 8.75 8.48
CA ILE A 4 -4.33 7.43 8.75
C ILE A 4 -5.45 6.53 9.27
N GLY A 5 -5.48 5.27 8.84
CA GLY A 5 -6.37 4.26 9.39
C GLY A 5 -5.76 2.87 9.32
N PHE A 6 -6.47 1.90 9.86
CA PHE A 6 -6.05 0.50 9.92
C PHE A 6 -6.99 -0.38 9.11
N VAL A 7 -6.45 -1.32 8.33
CA VAL A 7 -7.26 -2.25 7.53
C VAL A 7 -8.11 -3.14 8.46
N SER A 8 -9.42 -3.02 8.35
CA SER A 8 -10.37 -3.83 9.12
C SER A 8 -10.72 -5.14 8.40
N SER A 9 -10.83 -5.11 7.07
CA SER A 9 -11.15 -6.26 6.24
C SER A 9 -10.71 -6.04 4.78
N ILE A 10 -10.43 -7.12 4.09
CA ILE A 10 -10.10 -7.15 2.65
C ILE A 10 -11.31 -7.71 1.89
N GLY A 11 -11.82 -6.95 0.93
CA GLY A 11 -12.91 -7.37 0.05
C GLY A 11 -12.42 -7.77 -1.35
N ASN A 12 -13.35 -7.92 -2.29
CA ASN A 12 -13.03 -8.35 -3.66
C ASN A 12 -12.42 -7.25 -4.54
N GLY A 13 -12.63 -5.97 -4.19
CA GLY A 13 -12.23 -4.81 -4.99
C GLY A 13 -11.48 -3.72 -4.23
N GLY A 14 -11.30 -3.89 -2.92
CA GLY A 14 -10.73 -2.88 -2.05
C GLY A 14 -10.58 -3.34 -0.61
N VAL A 15 -10.46 -2.36 0.29
CA VAL A 15 -10.28 -2.61 1.73
C VAL A 15 -11.18 -1.70 2.55
N SER A 16 -11.69 -2.22 3.67
CA SER A 16 -12.38 -1.40 4.67
C SER A 16 -11.38 -0.92 5.70
N VAL A 17 -11.47 0.34 6.11
CA VAL A 17 -10.50 0.97 7.01
C VAL A 17 -11.19 1.49 8.26
N THR A 18 -10.64 1.19 9.43
CA THR A 18 -11.05 1.79 10.71
C THR A 18 -10.17 2.98 11.03
N TYR A 19 -10.78 4.13 11.29
CA TYR A 19 -10.04 5.32 11.69
C TYR A 19 -9.88 5.38 13.22
N PRO A 20 -8.66 5.50 13.74
CA PRO A 20 -8.40 5.51 15.18
C PRO A 20 -8.96 6.76 15.88
N ASP A 21 -9.08 7.89 15.16
CA ASP A 21 -9.57 9.15 15.70
C ASP A 21 -11.08 9.18 15.95
N THR A 22 -11.85 8.39 15.20
CA THR A 22 -13.32 8.38 15.25
C THR A 22 -13.91 7.03 15.63
N GLY A 23 -13.11 5.95 15.60
CA GLY A 23 -13.57 4.57 15.77
C GLY A 23 -14.48 4.06 14.65
N LYS A 24 -14.70 4.85 13.59
CA LYS A 24 -15.57 4.49 12.48
C LYS A 24 -14.84 3.63 11.46
N THR A 25 -15.53 2.60 10.98
CA THR A 25 -15.08 1.76 9.87
C THR A 25 -15.78 2.21 8.58
N THR A 26 -15.01 2.32 7.50
CA THR A 26 -15.55 2.65 6.19
C THR A 26 -16.25 1.44 5.56
N THR A 27 -17.05 1.71 4.52
CA THR A 27 -17.31 0.69 3.50
C THR A 27 -16.02 0.36 2.74
N GLU A 28 -16.06 -0.65 1.89
CA GLU A 28 -14.92 -1.01 1.05
C GLU A 28 -14.49 0.18 0.18
N LEU A 29 -13.22 0.57 0.30
CA LEU A 29 -12.61 1.66 -0.43
C LEU A 29 -11.69 1.12 -1.52
N PRO A 30 -11.67 1.73 -2.72
CA PRO A 30 -10.69 1.40 -3.75
C PRO A 30 -9.28 1.74 -3.27
N VAL A 31 -8.32 0.98 -3.79
CA VAL A 31 -6.89 1.16 -3.52
C VAL A 31 -6.20 1.71 -4.76
N LEU A 32 -5.30 2.68 -4.57
CA LEU A 32 -4.43 3.18 -5.61
C LEU A 32 -3.47 2.07 -6.09
N ALA A 33 -3.60 1.67 -7.35
CA ALA A 33 -2.63 0.83 -8.04
C ALA A 33 -1.51 1.69 -8.61
N PHE A 34 -0.54 2.07 -7.76
CA PHE A 34 0.59 2.89 -8.21
C PHE A 34 1.37 2.15 -9.30
N ALA A 35 1.55 2.79 -10.46
CA ALA A 35 2.14 2.19 -11.65
C ALA A 35 1.50 0.85 -12.09
N GLY A 36 0.20 0.65 -11.80
CA GLY A 36 -0.52 -0.59 -12.13
C GLY A 36 -0.19 -1.76 -11.21
N ILE A 37 0.59 -1.55 -10.14
CA ILE A 37 0.98 -2.59 -9.20
C ILE A 37 -0.17 -2.78 -8.19
N LYS A 38 -0.69 -4.01 -8.11
CA LYS A 38 -1.68 -4.39 -7.09
C LYS A 38 -1.00 -4.45 -5.73
N GLN A 39 -1.50 -3.65 -4.79
CA GLN A 39 -1.10 -3.74 -3.38
C GLN A 39 -1.85 -4.88 -2.69
N THR A 40 -1.16 -5.59 -1.80
CA THR A 40 -1.74 -6.61 -0.91
C THR A 40 -1.86 -6.04 0.48
N PHE A 41 -2.90 -6.43 1.22
CA PHE A 41 -3.14 -5.96 2.59
C PHE A 41 -3.47 -7.15 3.50
N GLU A 42 -3.11 -6.98 4.76
CA GLU A 42 -3.47 -7.80 5.89
C GLU A 42 -4.29 -6.96 6.86
N LYS A 43 -5.00 -7.65 7.75
CA LYS A 43 -5.72 -6.97 8.82
C LYS A 43 -4.72 -6.20 9.69
N ASP A 44 -5.13 -5.03 10.16
CA ASP A 44 -4.37 -4.14 11.03
C ASP A 44 -3.17 -3.42 10.36
N ASP A 45 -2.98 -3.57 9.05
CA ASP A 45 -2.04 -2.74 8.29
C ASP A 45 -2.38 -1.25 8.41
N ALA A 46 -1.37 -0.43 8.69
CA ALA A 46 -1.49 1.01 8.68
C ALA A 46 -1.50 1.56 7.24
N VAL A 47 -2.53 2.34 6.90
CA VAL A 47 -2.72 2.89 5.56
C VAL A 47 -3.03 4.39 5.56
N VAL A 48 -2.65 5.07 4.48
CA VAL A 48 -3.06 6.46 4.22
C VAL A 48 -4.31 6.48 3.34
N VAL A 49 -5.33 7.20 3.80
CA VAL A 49 -6.61 7.38 3.09
C VAL A 49 -6.80 8.84 2.69
N VAL A 50 -7.09 9.07 1.41
CA VAL A 50 -7.37 10.40 0.87
C VAL A 50 -8.84 10.50 0.49
N HIS A 51 -9.54 11.41 1.15
CA HIS A 51 -10.92 11.78 0.85
C HIS A 51 -10.93 12.92 -0.15
N MET A 52 -11.70 12.75 -1.22
CA MET A 52 -11.82 13.73 -2.29
C MET A 52 -12.62 14.95 -1.81
N SER A 53 -12.24 16.15 -2.25
CA SER A 53 -12.86 17.40 -1.81
C SER A 53 -14.21 17.69 -2.46
N ASN A 54 -14.51 17.02 -3.59
CA ASN A 54 -15.76 17.17 -4.32
C ASN A 54 -16.91 16.35 -3.70
N ASP A 55 -16.57 15.25 -3.01
CA ASP A 55 -17.50 14.45 -2.24
C ASP A 55 -16.74 13.69 -1.14
N ASN A 56 -17.02 14.02 0.13
CA ASN A 56 -16.43 13.32 1.28
C ASN A 56 -16.89 11.85 1.40
N SER A 57 -17.85 11.41 0.58
CA SER A 57 -18.22 10.00 0.44
C SER A 57 -17.20 9.19 -0.35
N MET A 58 -16.36 9.85 -1.17
CA MET A 58 -15.37 9.20 -2.02
C MET A 58 -13.97 9.31 -1.41
N ALA A 59 -13.38 8.16 -1.10
CA ALA A 59 -12.02 8.06 -0.61
C ALA A 59 -11.24 6.96 -1.34
N VAL A 60 -9.92 7.13 -1.44
CA VAL A 60 -8.99 6.16 -2.01
C VAL A 60 -7.90 5.86 -0.99
N VAL A 61 -7.58 4.59 -0.83
CA VAL A 61 -6.43 4.15 -0.04
C VAL A 61 -5.17 4.28 -0.90
N LEU A 62 -4.21 5.12 -0.48
CA LEU A 62 -2.96 5.31 -1.22
C LEU A 62 -2.03 4.10 -1.11
N GLY A 63 -2.07 3.42 0.03
CA GLY A 63 -1.25 2.26 0.29
C GLY A 63 -0.83 2.15 1.75
N LYS A 64 -0.03 1.12 2.03
CA LYS A 64 0.63 0.95 3.33
C LYS A 64 1.75 1.98 3.50
N PHE A 65 2.04 2.33 4.73
CA PHE A 65 3.22 3.10 5.08
C PHE A 65 3.90 2.44 6.28
N TYR A 66 5.23 2.58 6.35
CA TYR A 66 6.05 1.98 7.40
C TYR A 66 6.91 3.08 8.01
N ALA A 67 6.94 3.13 9.34
CA ALA A 67 7.83 4.02 10.10
C ALA A 67 8.93 3.23 10.85
N GLY A 68 8.87 1.90 10.79
CA GLY A 68 9.75 0.97 11.50
C GLY A 68 10.12 -0.21 10.60
N ASP A 69 9.49 -1.38 10.81
CA ASP A 69 9.79 -2.63 10.10
C ASP A 69 9.77 -2.43 8.57
N ASP A 70 10.95 -2.61 7.96
CA ASP A 70 11.12 -2.55 6.51
C ASP A 70 10.25 -3.62 5.84
N PRO A 71 9.63 -3.31 4.69
CA PRO A 71 8.87 -4.30 3.96
C PRO A 71 9.76 -5.52 3.61
N ASN A 72 9.28 -6.72 3.93
CA ASN A 72 9.96 -8.00 3.70
C ASN A 72 10.40 -8.23 2.24
N ALA A 73 9.84 -7.46 1.30
CA ALA A 73 10.27 -7.41 -0.08
C ALA A 73 10.28 -5.97 -0.59
N THR A 74 11.29 -5.60 -1.38
CA THR A 74 11.49 -4.25 -1.89
C THR A 74 11.77 -4.26 -3.39
N ILE A 75 11.25 -3.24 -4.09
CA ILE A 75 11.73 -2.83 -5.41
C ILE A 75 12.49 -1.54 -5.19
N ASN A 76 13.79 -1.53 -5.45
CA ASN A 76 14.64 -0.37 -5.25
C ASN A 76 15.26 0.10 -6.57
N VAL A 77 15.36 1.41 -6.73
CA VAL A 77 16.09 2.05 -7.82
C VAL A 77 17.11 3.01 -7.21
N SER A 78 18.38 2.61 -7.25
CA SER A 78 19.49 3.39 -6.71
C SER A 78 20.73 3.22 -7.58
N ASP A 79 21.55 4.27 -7.69
CA ASP A 79 22.83 4.25 -8.42
C ASP A 79 22.72 3.72 -9.87
N GLY A 80 21.59 3.98 -10.52
CA GLY A 80 21.32 3.54 -11.90
C GLY A 80 20.96 2.06 -12.05
N ALA A 81 20.82 1.32 -10.94
CA ALA A 81 20.39 -0.08 -10.92
C ALA A 81 18.96 -0.22 -10.37
N MET A 82 18.24 -1.22 -10.88
CA MET A 82 16.97 -1.67 -10.31
C MET A 82 17.18 -3.04 -9.67
N SER A 83 16.82 -3.19 -8.40
CA SER A 83 16.94 -4.43 -7.63
C SER A 83 15.62 -4.86 -7.02
N PHE A 84 15.36 -6.17 -7.07
CA PHE A 84 14.28 -6.86 -6.38
C PHE A 84 14.88 -7.63 -5.23
N THR A 85 14.42 -7.38 -4.01
CA THR A 85 14.90 -8.05 -2.80
C THR A 85 13.72 -8.67 -2.07
N ASP A 86 13.90 -9.88 -1.56
CA ASP A 86 12.98 -10.56 -0.65
C ASP A 86 13.76 -11.35 0.41
N SER A 87 13.06 -12.19 1.18
CA SER A 87 13.68 -13.02 2.22
C SER A 87 14.65 -14.08 1.70
N THR A 88 14.68 -14.34 0.39
CA THR A 88 15.53 -15.35 -0.25
C THR A 88 16.81 -14.76 -0.84
N GLY A 89 16.85 -13.43 -1.07
CA GLY A 89 18.03 -12.73 -1.57
C GLY A 89 17.66 -11.48 -2.36
N SER A 90 18.61 -11.02 -3.19
CA SER A 90 18.43 -9.87 -4.08
C SER A 90 18.86 -10.23 -5.50
N ILE A 91 18.14 -9.71 -6.50
CA ILE A 91 18.48 -9.82 -7.91
C ILE A 91 18.28 -8.48 -8.61
N THR A 92 19.20 -8.12 -9.48
CA THR A 92 19.12 -6.91 -10.29
C THR A 92 18.46 -7.17 -11.63
N LEU A 93 17.86 -6.13 -12.23
CA LEU A 93 17.33 -6.22 -13.59
C LEU A 93 18.43 -6.60 -14.61
N ALA A 94 19.67 -6.16 -14.41
CA ALA A 94 20.79 -6.51 -15.26
C ALA A 94 21.11 -8.01 -15.24
N GLU A 95 21.09 -8.64 -14.06
CA GLU A 95 21.30 -10.08 -13.90
C GLU A 95 20.17 -10.92 -14.51
N ILE A 96 18.94 -10.40 -14.51
CA ILE A 96 17.80 -11.04 -15.17
C ILE A 96 17.95 -10.96 -16.70
N ILE A 97 18.33 -9.79 -17.23
CA ILE A 97 18.50 -9.58 -18.69
C ILE A 97 19.67 -10.39 -19.25
N ALA A 98 20.71 -10.65 -18.45
CA ALA A 98 21.90 -11.38 -18.87
C ALA A 98 21.70 -12.91 -19.00
N LYS A 99 20.54 -13.45 -18.63
CA LYS A 99 20.17 -14.87 -18.79
C LYS A 99 19.46 -15.12 -20.11
#